data_AF-A0A2V7A811-F1
#
_entry.id   AF-A0A2V7A811-F1
#
_cell.length_a   1.000
_cell.length_b   1.000
_cell.length_c   1.000
_cell.angle_alpha   90.00
_cell.angle_beta   90.00
_cell.angle_gamma   90.00
#
_symmetry.space_group_name_H-M   'P 1'
#
loop_
_entity.id
_entity.type
_entity.pdbx_description
1 polymer ?
#
loop_
_entity_poly.entity_id
_entity_poly.type
_entity_poly.pdbx_seq_one_letter_code
_entity_poly.pdbx_strand_id
1 'polypeptide(L)' 'PSCAPGVCTPAWGGATAREGLQLLQGLAGLDFVAFDVNTVSPPHDVGGMTAFLAATVMLECLYLTCRRAPR' A
#
# COMPACT_ATOMS: atom_id res chain seq x y z
N PRO A 1 -1.53 14.84 2.86
CA PRO A 1 -2.63 13.88 3.15
C PRO A 1 -2.38 13.18 4.49
N SER A 2 -3.43 12.83 5.24
CA SER A 2 -3.31 12.34 6.63
C SER A 2 -2.63 10.97 6.74
N CYS A 3 -2.90 10.05 5.81
CA CYS A 3 -2.35 8.69 5.85
C CYS A 3 -0.99 8.54 5.17
N ALA A 4 -0.70 9.37 4.16
CA ALA A 4 0.53 9.32 3.37
C ALA A 4 1.06 10.74 3.10
N PRO A 5 1.63 11.43 4.12
CA PRO A 5 2.21 12.76 3.94
C PRO A 5 3.48 12.78 3.08
N GLY A 6 4.26 11.70 3.11
CA GLY A 6 5.56 11.56 2.46
C GLY A 6 5.46 11.21 0.99
N VAL A 7 4.90 12.11 0.19
CA VAL A 7 4.82 12.03 -1.27
C VAL A 7 5.16 13.38 -1.90
N CYS A 8 5.72 13.39 -3.12
CA CYS A 8 6.12 14.64 -3.78
C CYS A 8 4.93 15.51 -4.22
N THR A 9 3.77 14.90 -4.49
CA THR A 9 2.58 15.59 -5.03
C THR A 9 1.34 15.18 -4.23
N PRO A 10 1.13 15.72 -3.02
CA PRO A 10 0.01 15.33 -2.18
C PRO A 10 -1.34 15.83 -2.74
N ALA A 11 -2.37 14.99 -2.66
CA ALA A 11 -3.75 15.33 -3.01
C ALA A 11 -4.69 15.28 -1.79
N TRP A 12 -5.74 16.10 -1.81
CA TRP A 12 -6.77 16.15 -0.77
C TRP A 12 -7.90 15.14 -1.05
N GLY A 13 -8.58 14.68 0.00
CA GLY A 13 -9.73 13.78 -0.14
C GLY A 13 -9.39 12.36 -0.60
N GLY A 14 -8.14 11.93 -0.44
CA GLY A 14 -7.73 10.56 -0.75
C GLY A 14 -8.32 9.52 0.21
N ALA A 15 -8.16 8.25 -0.16
CA ALA A 15 -8.60 7.12 0.66
C ALA A 15 -7.91 7.10 2.03
N THR A 16 -8.66 6.66 3.04
CA THR A 16 -8.07 6.30 4.33
C THR A 16 -7.23 5.03 4.20
N ALA A 17 -6.26 4.83 5.10
CA ALA A 17 -5.45 3.61 5.13
C ALA A 17 -6.32 2.34 5.22
N ARG A 18 -7.42 2.40 5.98
CA ARG A 18 -8.37 1.28 6.11
C ARG A 18 -9.03 0.93 4.78
N GLU A 19 -9.55 1.92 4.06
CA GLU A 19 -10.21 1.70 2.76
C GLU A 19 -9.24 1.11 1.73
N GLY A 20 -8.01 1.63 1.68
CA GLY A 20 -6.96 1.10 0.80
C GLY A 20 -6.59 -0.36 1.11
N LEU A 21 -6.41 -0.70 2.39
CA LEU A 21 -6.09 -2.09 2.78
C LEU A 21 -7.26 -3.04 2.54
N GLN A 22 -8.51 -2.60 2.79
CA GLN A 22 -9.71 -3.40 2.48
C GLN A 22 -9.85 -3.65 0.98
N LEU A 23 -9.53 -2.65 0.14
CA LEU A 23 -9.51 -2.82 -1.31
C LEU A 23 -8.51 -3.91 -1.71
N LEU A 24 -7.26 -3.85 -1.21
CA LEU A 24 -6.24 -4.87 -1.50
C LEU A 24 -6.69 -6.27 -1.08
N GLN A 25 -7.23 -6.40 0.14
CA GLN A 25 -7.76 -7.67 0.66
C GLN A 25 -8.90 -8.24 -0.21
N GLY A 26 -9.72 -7.36 -0.79
CA GLY A 26 -10.79 -7.73 -1.71
C GLY A 26 -10.30 -8.28 -3.05
N LEU A 27 -9.02 -8.12 -3.39
CA LEU A 27 -8.43 -8.67 -4.62
C LEU A 27 -7.96 -10.13 -4.47
N ALA A 28 -8.24 -10.78 -3.34
CA ALA A 28 -7.89 -12.18 -3.12
C ALA A 28 -8.47 -13.08 -4.22
N GLY A 29 -7.64 -14.00 -4.74
CA GLY A 29 -8.02 -14.96 -5.79
C GLY A 29 -7.59 -14.57 -7.20
N LEU A 30 -7.11 -13.34 -7.42
CA LEU A 30 -6.51 -12.94 -8.70
C LEU A 30 -5.12 -13.56 -8.90
N ASP A 31 -4.72 -13.71 -10.16
CA ASP A 31 -3.38 -14.15 -10.56
C ASP A 31 -2.43 -12.96 -10.68
N PHE A 32 -1.77 -12.61 -9.57
CA PHE A 32 -0.80 -11.52 -9.53
C PHE A 32 0.59 -11.98 -9.97
N VAL A 33 1.16 -11.30 -10.96
CA VAL A 33 2.53 -11.54 -11.47
C VAL A 33 3.56 -10.69 -10.72
N ALA A 34 3.20 -9.45 -10.39
CA ALA A 34 4.06 -8.49 -9.71
C ALA A 34 3.24 -7.42 -8.99
N PHE A 35 3.85 -6.79 -7.99
CA PHE A 35 3.35 -5.61 -7.30
C PHE A 35 4.44 -4.54 -7.27
N ASP A 36 4.04 -3.27 -7.39
CA ASP A 36 4.93 -2.11 -7.22
C ASP A 36 4.29 -1.14 -6.22
N VAL A 37 5.08 -0.64 -5.28
CA VAL A 37 4.68 0.39 -4.31
C VAL A 37 5.66 1.54 -4.45
N ASN A 38 5.19 2.64 -5.03
CA ASN A 38 6.03 3.75 -5.44
C ASN A 38 5.56 5.07 -4.82
N THR A 39 6.21 6.16 -5.20
CA THR A 39 5.93 7.57 -4.80
C THR A 39 6.22 7.95 -3.35
N VAL A 40 6.70 7.03 -2.51
CA VAL A 40 7.20 7.35 -1.17
C VAL A 40 8.40 8.29 -1.28
N SER A 41 8.32 9.42 -0.58
CA SER A 41 9.33 10.47 -0.52
C SER A 41 9.83 10.63 0.91
N PRO A 42 10.98 10.03 1.29
CA PRO A 42 11.54 10.13 2.64
C PRO A 42 11.69 11.56 3.19
N PRO A 43 12.10 12.58 2.40
CA PRO A 43 12.21 13.95 2.90
C PRO A 43 10.89 14.58 3.36
N HIS A 44 9.77 14.09 2.84
CA HIS A 44 8.43 14.60 3.14
C HIS A 44 7.70 13.69 4.15
N ASP A 45 8.33 12.59 4.57
CA ASP A 45 7.70 11.61 5.42
C ASP A 45 7.80 11.98 6.90
N VAL A 46 6.69 12.42 7.46
CA VAL A 46 6.60 12.83 8.86
C VAL A 46 6.64 11.59 9.74
N GLY A 47 7.74 11.40 10.47
CA GLY A 47 7.89 10.28 11.42
C GLY A 47 7.87 8.89 10.78
N GLY A 48 8.15 8.79 9.47
CA GLY A 48 8.14 7.50 8.76
C GLY A 48 6.75 6.91 8.52
N MET A 49 5.68 7.68 8.68
CA MET A 49 4.30 7.18 8.56
C MET A 49 4.00 6.60 7.18
N THR A 50 4.48 7.26 6.12
CA THR A 50 4.25 6.86 4.73
C THR A 50 5.06 5.63 4.39
N ALA A 51 6.32 5.57 4.84
CA ALA A 51 7.16 4.39 4.71
C ALA A 51 6.54 3.19 5.43
N PHE A 52 5.99 3.37 6.63
CA PHE A 52 5.32 2.32 7.38
C PHE A 52 4.03 1.85 6.67
N LEU A 53 3.23 2.77 6.14
CA LEU A 53 2.06 2.43 5.35
C LEU A 53 2.44 1.65 4.08
N ALA A 54 3.48 2.10 3.36
CA ALA A 54 3.98 1.42 2.17
C ALA A 54 4.48 0.00 2.47
N ALA A 55 5.21 -0.19 3.57
CA ALA A 55 5.63 -1.50 4.04
C ALA A 55 4.45 -2.42 4.38
N THR A 56 3.40 -1.87 5.00
CA THR A 56 2.16 -2.60 5.30
C THR A 56 1.44 -3.03 4.01
N VAL A 57 1.37 -2.15 3.01
CA VAL A 57 0.82 -2.47 1.68
C VAL A 57 1.63 -3.58 0.99
N MET A 58 2.96 -3.51 1.02
CA MET A 58 3.82 -4.57 0.48
C MET A 58 3.57 -5.92 1.15
N LEU A 59 3.35 -5.93 2.48
CA LEU A 59 3.03 -7.15 3.22
C LEU A 59 1.66 -7.73 2.80
N GLU A 60 0.65 -6.89 2.58
CA GLU A 60 -0.65 -7.33 2.08
C GLU A 60 -0.53 -7.93 0.66
N CYS A 61 0.25 -7.31 -0.23
CA CYS A 61 0.56 -7.85 -1.54
C CYS A 61 1.25 -9.22 -1.47
N LEU A 62 2.18 -9.39 -0.53
CA LEU A 62 2.80 -10.70 -0.27
C LEU A 62 1.77 -11.74 0.16
N TYR A 63 0.84 -11.38 1.05
CA TYR A 63 -0.25 -12.27 1.46
C TYR A 63 -1.16 -12.65 0.30
N LEU A 64 -1.49 -11.72 -0.59
CA LEU A 64 -2.27 -12.00 -1.80
C LEU A 64 -1.56 -13.01 -2.71
N THR A 65 -0.24 -12.87 -2.86
CA THR A 65 0.58 -13.80 -3.65
C THR A 65 0.62 -15.19 -3.00
N CYS A 66 0.83 -15.26 -1.68
CA CYS A 66 0.96 -16.53 -0.95
C CYS A 66 -0.36 -17.27 -0.76
N ARG A 67 -1.50 -16.56 -0.70
CA ARG A 67 -2.84 -17.19 -0.61
C ARG A 67 -3.17 -18.06 -1.82
N ARG A 68 -2.40 -17.94 -2.89
CA ARG A 68 -2.38 -18.92 -3.96
C ARG A 68 -1.65 -20.19 -3.50
N ALA A 69 -2.40 -21.17 -3.01
CA ALA A 69 -1.93 -22.54 -2.79
C ALA A 69 -1.44 -23.17 -4.13
N PRO A 70 -0.45 -24.08 -4.10
CA PRO A 70 0.31 -24.49 -5.28
C PRO A 70 -0.56 -25.11 -6.38
N ARG A 71 -0.21 -24.79 -7.63
CA ARG A 71 -0.73 -25.43 -8.85
C ARG A 71 -0.30 -26.89 -8.91
#